data_AF-A0A1J5UJ36-F1
#
_entry.id   AF-A0A1J5UJ36-F1
#
_cell.length_a   1.000
_cell.length_b   1.000
_cell.length_c   1.000
_cell.angle_alpha   90.00
_cell.angle_beta   90.00
_cell.angle_gamma   90.00
#
_symmetry.space_group_name_H-M   'P 1'
#
loop_
_entity.id
_entity.type
_entity.pdbx_description
1 polymer ?
#
loop_
_entity_poly.entity_id
_entity_poly.type
_entity_poly.pdbx_seq_one_letter_code
_entity_poly.pdbx_strand_id
1 'polypeptide(L)'
;MDTSEEILKIYYKAVVYCSTFISKTYGLSIEEYDKINPTVAQVAKILGNLGSLVEILAVSGDFDDENNKINLMQLGVIMKQIEKAINDDDEVELSILKRSLLKHIS
;
A
#
# COMPACT_ATOMS: atom_id res chain seq x y z
N MET A 1 19.40 -2.80 7.95
CA MET A 1 18.49 -1.87 7.26
C MET A 1 17.44 -1.47 8.28
N ASP A 2 17.16 -0.18 8.41
CA ASP A 2 16.18 0.33 9.38
C ASP A 2 14.77 -0.13 8.95
N THR A 3 13.97 -0.62 9.89
CA THR A 3 12.57 -1.01 9.68
C THR A 3 11.78 0.10 8.97
N SER A 4 12.15 1.35 9.24
CA SER A 4 11.59 2.56 8.63
C SER A 4 11.91 2.67 7.13
N GLU A 5 13.13 2.36 6.71
CA GLU A 5 13.57 2.38 5.30
C GLU A 5 12.83 1.32 4.47
N GLU A 6 12.59 0.14 5.03
CA GLU A 6 11.83 -0.93 4.36
C GLU A 6 10.36 -0.57 4.17
N ILE A 7 9.74 0.04 5.19
CA ILE A 7 8.34 0.48 5.12
C ILE A 7 8.17 1.58 4.09
N LEU A 8 9.09 2.54 4.04
CA LEU A 8 9.12 3.61 3.02
C LEU A 8 9.22 3.04 1.61
N LYS A 9 10.10 2.05 1.39
CA LYS A 9 10.18 1.35 0.08
C LYS A 9 8.89 0.65 -0.30
N ILE A 10 8.25 -0.02 0.66
CA ILE A 10 6.98 -0.73 0.44
C ILE A 10 5.85 0.25 0.15
N TYR A 11 5.80 1.36 0.89
CA TYR A 11 4.91 2.49 0.63
C TYR A 11 5.07 3.01 -0.80
N TYR A 12 6.30 3.28 -1.26
CA TYR A 12 6.54 3.78 -2.61
C TYR A 12 6.13 2.80 -3.69
N LYS A 13 6.43 1.50 -3.52
CA LYS A 13 5.98 0.49 -4.47
C LYS A 13 4.46 0.37 -4.50
N ALA A 14 3.81 0.42 -3.34
CA ALA A 14 2.35 0.43 -3.24
C ALA A 14 1.74 1.65 -3.94
N VAL A 15 2.29 2.85 -3.72
CA VAL A 15 1.87 4.08 -4.38
C VAL A 15 2.06 3.99 -5.89
N VAL A 16 3.22 3.55 -6.38
CA VAL A 16 3.50 3.39 -7.81
C VAL A 16 2.54 2.37 -8.43
N TYR A 17 2.34 1.21 -7.80
CA TYR A 17 1.40 0.20 -8.27
C TYR A 17 -0.03 0.73 -8.26
N CYS A 18 -0.45 1.45 -7.21
CA CYS A 18 -1.77 2.08 -7.21
C CYS A 18 -1.89 3.18 -8.27
N SER A 19 -0.81 3.92 -8.56
CA SER A 19 -0.82 5.02 -9.54
C SER A 19 -1.04 4.54 -10.98
N THR A 20 -0.68 3.30 -11.31
CA THR A 20 -1.01 2.71 -12.62
C THR A 20 -2.53 2.52 -12.80
N PHE A 21 -3.27 2.38 -11.71
CA PHE A 21 -4.74 2.32 -11.69
C PHE A 21 -5.39 3.70 -11.42
N ILE A 22 -4.72 4.55 -10.64
CA ILE A 22 -5.21 5.86 -10.18
C ILE A 22 -4.61 6.99 -11.04
N SER A 23 -4.52 6.81 -12.35
CA SER A 23 -3.83 7.69 -13.32
C SER A 23 -4.37 9.14 -13.45
N LYS A 24 -5.10 9.66 -12.46
CA LYS A 24 -5.52 11.07 -12.39
C LYS A 24 -5.24 11.80 -11.09
N THR A 25 -4.76 11.17 -10.01
CA THR A 25 -4.99 11.83 -8.71
C THR A 25 -3.90 12.80 -8.25
N TYR A 26 -2.59 12.60 -8.38
CA TYR A 26 -1.62 13.68 -8.12
C TYR A 26 -0.33 13.47 -8.91
N GLY A 27 0.00 14.43 -9.79
CA GLY A 27 1.24 14.43 -10.58
C GLY A 27 2.45 14.79 -9.73
N LEU A 28 2.78 13.97 -8.73
CA LEU A 28 4.00 14.10 -7.93
C LEU A 28 5.04 13.12 -8.47
N SER A 29 6.24 13.64 -8.70
CA SER A 29 7.42 12.87 -9.10
C SER A 29 8.00 12.08 -7.91
N ILE A 30 8.71 10.97 -8.17
CA ILE A 30 9.44 10.19 -7.14
C ILE A 30 10.41 11.08 -6.33
N GLU A 31 10.96 12.14 -6.93
CA GLU A 31 11.87 13.08 -6.25
C GLU A 31 11.16 14.04 -5.28
N GLU A 32 9.85 14.28 -5.46
CA GLU A 32 9.06 15.08 -4.52
C GLU A 32 8.65 14.29 -3.28
N TYR A 33 8.64 12.96 -3.41
CA TYR A 33 8.37 12.04 -2.34
C TYR A 33 9.53 11.94 -1.33
N ASP A 34 10.79 11.99 -1.77
CA ASP A 34 11.98 12.04 -0.91
C ASP A 34 12.04 13.27 0.02
N LYS A 35 11.25 14.32 -0.28
CA LYS A 35 11.15 15.52 0.56
C LYS A 35 10.15 15.38 1.69
N ILE A 36 9.30 14.36 1.63
CA ILE A 36 8.32 14.05 2.66
C ILE A 36 9.02 13.10 3.63
N ASN A 37 9.19 13.50 4.89
CA ASN A 37 9.70 12.63 5.95
C ASN A 37 8.54 12.20 6.86
N PRO A 38 7.63 11.33 6.39
CA PRO A 38 6.48 10.94 7.17
C PRO A 38 6.91 10.03 8.33
N THR A 39 6.26 10.17 9.47
CA THR A 39 6.41 9.21 10.57
C THR A 39 5.82 7.86 10.18
N VAL A 40 6.24 6.78 10.84
CA VAL A 40 5.71 5.42 10.63
C VAL A 40 4.18 5.40 10.75
N ALA A 41 3.62 6.14 11.71
CA ALA A 41 2.17 6.28 11.88
C ALA A 41 1.49 7.02 10.70
N GLN A 42 2.15 8.02 10.11
CA GLN A 42 1.64 8.69 8.91
C GLN A 42 1.67 7.75 7.70
N VAL A 43 2.73 6.96 7.53
CA VAL A 43 2.81 5.96 6.46
C VAL A 43 1.74 4.88 6.61
N ALA A 44 1.54 4.38 7.82
CA ALA A 44 0.49 3.42 8.15
C ALA A 44 -0.89 3.94 7.74
N LYS A 45 -1.22 5.17 8.14
CA LYS A 45 -2.49 5.81 7.80
C LYS A 45 -2.68 5.98 6.29
N ILE A 46 -1.63 6.36 5.56
CA ILE A 46 -1.72 6.50 4.10
C ILE A 46 -1.90 5.13 3.44
N LEU A 47 -1.19 4.09 3.90
CA LEU A 47 -1.37 2.72 3.43
C LEU A 47 -2.81 2.23 3.68
N GLY A 48 -3.36 2.45 4.86
CA GLY A 48 -4.76 2.13 5.16
C GLY A 48 -5.75 2.81 4.21
N ASN A 49 -5.59 4.12 4.01
CA ASN A 49 -6.41 4.89 3.06
C ASN A 49 -6.29 4.36 1.62
N LEU A 50 -5.07 4.05 1.17
CA LEU A 50 -4.85 3.41 -0.13
C LEU A 50 -5.54 2.06 -0.20
N GLY A 51 -5.44 1.24 0.83
CA GLY A 51 -6.10 -0.06 0.88
C GLY A 51 -7.61 0.05 0.72
N SER A 52 -8.24 1.03 1.36
CA SER A 52 -9.66 1.32 1.16
C SER A 52 -10.01 1.78 -0.26
N LEU A 53 -9.19 2.65 -0.86
CA LEU A 53 -9.41 3.10 -2.24
C LEU A 53 -9.31 1.94 -3.23
N VAL A 54 -8.34 1.06 -3.02
CA VAL A 54 -8.07 -0.10 -3.86
C VAL A 54 -9.18 -1.15 -3.73
N GLU A 55 -9.71 -1.39 -2.52
CA GLU A 55 -10.92 -2.21 -2.31
C GLU A 55 -12.14 -1.61 -3.03
N ILE A 56 -12.35 -0.30 -2.95
CA ILE A 56 -13.46 0.38 -3.67
C ILE A 56 -13.30 0.17 -5.17
N LEU A 57 -12.10 0.38 -5.72
CA LEU A 57 -11.81 0.14 -7.13
C LEU A 57 -12.07 -1.32 -7.52
N ALA A 58 -11.70 -2.29 -6.69
CA ALA A 58 -11.97 -3.71 -6.95
C ALA A 58 -13.47 -4.01 -7.01
N VAL A 59 -14.29 -3.33 -6.21
CA VAL A 59 -15.75 -3.51 -6.19
C VAL A 59 -16.44 -2.77 -7.34
N SER A 60 -16.05 -1.53 -7.62
CA SER A 60 -16.71 -0.65 -8.59
C SER A 60 -16.15 -0.75 -10.00
N GLY A 61 -14.93 -1.27 -10.16
CA GLY A 61 -14.26 -1.39 -11.44
C GLY A 61 -14.85 -2.51 -12.29
N ASP A 62 -14.87 -2.30 -13.60
CA ASP A 62 -15.16 -3.34 -14.57
C ASP A 62 -13.82 -4.01 -14.90
N PHE A 63 -13.67 -5.28 -14.49
CA PHE A 63 -12.44 -6.03 -14.67
C PHE A 63 -12.68 -7.13 -15.69
N ASP A 64 -11.94 -7.07 -16.80
CA ASP A 64 -11.96 -8.14 -17.82
C ASP A 64 -11.46 -9.48 -17.28
N ASP A 65 -10.65 -9.45 -16.21
CA ASP A 65 -10.09 -10.61 -15.53
C ASP A 65 -10.41 -10.57 -14.03
N GLU A 66 -11.20 -11.54 -13.56
CA GLU A 66 -11.55 -11.67 -12.14
C GLU A 66 -10.32 -11.86 -11.24
N ASN A 67 -9.22 -12.44 -11.74
CA ASN A 67 -8.01 -12.58 -10.94
C ASN A 67 -7.40 -11.23 -10.60
N ASN A 68 -7.49 -10.25 -11.51
CA ASN A 68 -7.01 -8.90 -11.25
C ASN A 68 -7.85 -8.22 -10.17
N LYS A 69 -9.17 -8.40 -10.19
CA LYS A 69 -10.07 -7.94 -9.14
C LYS A 69 -9.73 -8.56 -7.78
N ILE A 70 -9.50 -9.87 -7.73
CA ILE A 70 -9.15 -10.58 -6.49
C ILE A 70 -7.80 -10.09 -5.95
N ASN A 71 -6.79 -9.96 -6.81
CA ASN A 71 -5.47 -9.46 -6.43
C ASN A 71 -5.56 -8.04 -5.87
N LEU A 72 -6.35 -7.18 -6.51
CA LEU A 72 -6.58 -5.81 -6.06
C LEU A 72 -7.28 -5.77 -4.69
N MET A 73 -8.26 -6.65 -4.47
CA MET A 73 -8.95 -6.75 -3.19
C MET A 73 -8.04 -7.28 -2.07
N GLN A 74 -7.23 -8.30 -2.35
CA GLN A 74 -6.23 -8.84 -1.41
C GLN A 74 -5.18 -7.79 -1.04
N LEU A 75 -4.73 -7.03 -2.04
CA LEU A 75 -3.81 -5.92 -1.85
C LEU A 75 -4.38 -4.89 -0.87
N GLY A 76 -5.63 -4.50 -1.04
CA GLY A 76 -6.30 -3.54 -0.16
C GLY A 76 -6.43 -4.03 1.29
N VAL A 77 -6.77 -5.31 1.48
CA VAL A 77 -6.84 -5.93 2.81
C VAL A 77 -5.48 -5.93 3.50
N ILE A 78 -4.41 -6.33 2.80
CA ILE A 78 -3.06 -6.38 3.36
C ILE A 78 -2.59 -4.98 3.79
N MET A 79 -2.86 -3.94 2.99
CA MET A 79 -2.48 -2.57 3.34
C MET A 79 -3.16 -2.08 4.63
N LYS A 80 -4.44 -2.40 4.82
CA LYS A 80 -5.20 -2.07 6.04
C LYS A 80 -4.72 -2.89 7.25
N GLN A 81 -4.34 -4.15 7.04
CA GLN A 81 -3.74 -4.96 8.09
C GLN A 81 -2.37 -4.45 8.52
N ILE A 82 -1.56 -3.90 7.60
CA ILE A 82 -0.29 -3.24 7.91
C ILE A 82 -0.52 -1.99 8.76
N GLU A 83 -1.51 -1.17 8.42
CA GLU A 83 -1.90 -0.02 9.25
C GLU A 83 -2.23 -0.46 10.67
N LYS A 84 -3.05 -1.51 10.81
CA LYS A 84 -3.43 -2.06 12.10
C LYS A 84 -2.21 -2.59 12.87
N ALA A 85 -1.37 -3.41 12.26
CA ALA A 85 -0.19 -3.98 12.92
C ALA A 85 0.78 -2.89 13.41
N ILE A 86 0.92 -1.79 12.66
CA ILE A 86 1.71 -0.63 13.10
C ILE A 86 1.06 0.07 14.30
N ASN A 87 -0.27 0.27 14.28
CA ASN A 87 -0.97 0.92 15.39
C ASN A 87 -1.01 0.06 16.67
N ASP A 88 -0.96 -1.26 16.52
CA ASP A 88 -0.95 -2.24 17.61
C ASP A 88 0.48 -2.56 18.09
N ASP A 89 1.52 -1.94 17.52
CA ASP A 89 2.95 -2.24 17.74
C ASP A 89 3.29 -3.75 17.56
N ASP A 90 2.59 -4.44 16.68
CA ASP A 90 2.78 -5.87 16.39
C ASP A 90 3.82 -6.08 15.27
N GLU A 91 5.10 -6.12 15.67
CA GLU A 91 6.23 -6.28 14.74
C GLU A 91 6.23 -7.63 14.00
N VAL A 92 5.68 -8.69 14.62
CA VAL A 92 5.66 -10.03 14.03
C VAL A 92 4.66 -10.06 12.87
N GLU A 93 3.43 -9.60 13.13
CA GLU A 93 2.39 -9.50 12.11
C GLU A 93 2.82 -8.55 10.99
N LEU A 94 3.40 -7.40 11.35
CA LEU A 94 3.95 -6.45 10.38
C LEU A 94 5.00 -7.10 9.46
N SER A 95 5.90 -7.93 9.99
CA SER A 95 6.91 -8.65 9.19
C SER A 95 6.29 -9.65 8.21
N ILE A 96 5.21 -10.33 8.61
CA ILE A 96 4.49 -11.28 7.76
C ILE A 96 3.78 -10.53 6.63
N LEU A 97 3.03 -9.48 6.98
CA LEU A 97 2.24 -8.70 6.04
C LEU A 97 3.10 -7.98 5.01
N LYS A 98 4.27 -7.46 5.40
CA LYS A 98 5.26 -6.88 4.46
C LYS A 98 5.66 -7.86 3.37
N ARG A 99 5.93 -9.12 3.72
CA ARG A 99 6.31 -10.16 2.76
C ARG A 99 5.15 -10.51 1.83
N SER A 100 3.93 -10.56 2.35
CA SER A 100 2.72 -10.79 1.55
C SER A 100 2.46 -9.65 0.57
N LEU A 101 2.59 -8.40 1.02
CA LEU A 101 2.44 -7.21 0.18
C LEU A 101 3.45 -7.20 -0.98
N LEU A 102 4.71 -7.54 -0.70
CA LEU A 102 5.75 -7.62 -1.73
C LEU A 102 5.42 -8.64 -2.83
N LYS A 103 4.76 -9.76 -2.51
CA LYS A 103 4.36 -10.77 -3.52
C LYS A 103 3.30 -10.29 -4.50
N HIS A 104 2.47 -9.32 -4.11
CA HIS A 104 1.40 -8.80 -4.98
C HIS A 104 1.86 -7.63 -5.86
N ILE A 105 2.94 -6.96 -5.49
CA ILE A 105 3.46 -5.77 -6.19
C ILE A 105 4.78 -6.02 -6.95
N SER A 106 5.24 -7.28 -7.02
CA SER A 106 6.43 -7.71 -7.79
C SER A 106 6.04 -8.23 -9.15
#